data_AF-E5XRB3-F1
#
_entry.id   AF-E5XRB3-F1
#
_cell.length_a   1.000
_cell.length_b   1.000
_cell.length_c   1.000
_cell.angle_alpha   90.00
_cell.angle_beta   90.00
_cell.angle_gamma   90.00
#
_symmetry.space_group_name_H-M   'P 1'
#
loop_
_entity.id
_entity.type
_entity.pdbx_description
1 polymer ?
#
loop_
_entity_poly.entity_id
_entity_poly.type
_entity_poly.pdbx_seq_one_letter_code
_entity_poly.pdbx_strand_id
1 'polypeptide(L)' 'MVSVPGAKATKVYRCPGCDHEIRVGEPHLVAWSAFDAAAGERRHWHRACWQARERRSPTRRR' A
#
# COMPACT_ATOMS: atom_id res chain seq x y z
N MET A 1 -0.68 3.86 -10.16
CA MET A 1 -0.44 2.68 -9.32
C MET A 1 0.26 1.60 -10.12
N VAL A 2 1.06 0.75 -9.49
CA VAL A 2 1.72 -0.42 -10.11
C VAL A 2 1.53 -1.64 -9.24
N SER A 3 1.45 -2.81 -9.88
CA SER A 3 1.45 -4.10 -9.19
C SER A 3 2.87 -4.57 -8.97
N VAL A 4 3.17 -5.01 -7.75
CA VAL A 4 4.44 -5.59 -7.34
C VAL A 4 4.23 -7.10 -7.13
N PRO A 5 4.79 -7.95 -7.99
CA PRO A 5 4.78 -9.39 -7.78
C PRO A 5 5.54 -9.75 -6.51
N GLY A 6 5.17 -10.86 -5.85
CA GLY A 6 5.84 -11.35 -4.65
C GLY A 6 7.36 -11.49 -4.81
N ALA A 7 7.81 -11.97 -5.97
CA ALA A 7 9.24 -12.08 -6.30
C ALA A 7 10.01 -10.73 -6.28
N LYS A 8 9.31 -9.60 -6.44
CA LYS A 8 9.88 -8.24 -6.37
C LYS A 8 9.69 -7.60 -5.00
N ALA A 9 8.91 -8.21 -4.11
CA ALA A 9 8.68 -7.74 -2.75
C ALA A 9 9.83 -8.18 -1.85
N THR A 10 10.96 -7.47 -1.93
CA THR A 10 12.20 -7.79 -1.18
C THR A 10 12.31 -7.08 0.17
N LYS A 11 11.35 -6.20 0.49
CA LYS A 11 11.28 -5.45 1.75
C LYS A 11 9.89 -5.53 2.35
N VAL A 12 9.83 -5.46 3.67
CA VAL A 12 8.57 -5.32 4.42
C VAL A 12 8.10 -3.88 4.33
N TYR A 13 6.82 -3.68 4.03
CA TYR A 13 6.19 -2.36 3.96
C TYR A 13 4.91 -2.32 4.80
N ARG A 14 4.47 -1.14 5.23
CA ARG A 14 3.22 -0.99 5.99
C ARG A 14 2.06 -0.60 5.08
N CYS A 15 0.96 -1.33 5.17
CA CYS A 15 -0.25 -1.06 4.40
C CYS A 15 -1.13 -0.02 5.11
N PRO A 16 -1.37 1.16 4.54
CA PRO A 16 -2.14 2.20 5.22
C PRO A 16 -3.61 1.82 5.42
N GLY A 17 -4.22 1.02 4.55
CA GLY A 17 -5.63 0.62 4.70
C GLY A 17 -5.95 -0.36 5.84
N CYS A 18 -4.95 -1.02 6.42
CA CYS A 18 -5.16 -1.97 7.52
C CYS A 18 -4.10 -1.87 8.63
N ASP A 19 -3.13 -0.97 8.48
CA ASP A 19 -1.98 -0.78 9.36
C ASP A 19 -1.08 -2.02 9.55
N HIS A 20 -1.31 -3.08 8.77
CA HIS A 20 -0.57 -4.33 8.83
C HIS A 20 0.62 -4.34 7.85
N GLU A 21 1.60 -5.19 8.13
CA GLU A 21 2.80 -5.37 7.33
C GLU A 21 2.55 -6.23 6.10
N ILE A 22 3.03 -5.76 4.95
CA ILE A 22 3.17 -6.49 3.70
C ILE A 22 4.52 -7.19 3.77
N ARG A 23 4.52 -8.51 3.94
CA ARG A 23 5.75 -9.30 4.06
C ARG A 23 6.50 -9.40 2.73
N VAL A 24 7.78 -9.72 2.83
CA VAL A 24 8.60 -10.14 1.68
C VAL A 24 7.93 -11.33 1.00
N GLY A 25 7.89 -11.33 -0.33
CA GLY A 25 7.19 -12.37 -1.09
C GLY A 25 5.69 -12.16 -1.28
N GLU A 26 5.06 -11.20 -0.59
CA GLU A 26 3.62 -10.94 -0.72
C GLU A 26 3.32 -10.04 -1.93
N PRO A 27 2.47 -10.49 -2.89
CA PRO A 27 2.03 -9.64 -3.99
C PRO A 27 1.22 -8.45 -3.49
N HIS A 28 1.63 -7.25 -3.88
CA HIS A 28 1.03 -6.01 -3.38
C HIS A 28 0.99 -4.92 -4.46
N LEU A 29 0.40 -3.78 -4.13
CA LEU A 29 0.23 -2.64 -5.02
C LEU A 29 0.96 -1.44 -4.47
N VAL A 30 1.59 -0.65 -5.35
CA VAL A 30 2.19 0.63 -4.99
C VAL A 30 1.36 1.74 -5.63
N ALA A 31 0.85 2.63 -4.78
CA ALA A 31 0.09 3.80 -5.18
C ALA A 31 0.86 5.07 -4.83
N TRP A 32 0.89 6.01 -5.76
CA TRP A 32 1.39 7.37 -5.59
C TRP A 32 0.27 8.32 -6.03
N SER A 33 0.17 9.48 -5.39
CA SER A 33 -0.79 10.51 -5.81
C SER A 33 -0.31 11.15 -7.10
N ALA A 34 -1.21 11.32 -8.07
CA ALA A 34 -0.91 12.07 -9.30
C ALA A 34 -0.97 13.59 -9.07
N PHE A 35 -1.73 14.04 -8.05
CA PHE A 35 -1.90 15.46 -7.70
C PHE A 35 -0.85 15.95 -6.70
N ASP A 36 -0.27 15.03 -5.93
CA ASP A 36 0.80 15.29 -4.96
C ASP A 36 2.11 14.70 -5.51
N ALA A 37 2.56 15.23 -6.65
CA ALA A 37 3.83 14.85 -7.26
C ALA A 37 5.02 15.14 -6.32
N ALA A 38 4.86 16.12 -5.42
CA ALA A 38 5.84 16.49 -4.39
C ALA A 38 5.92 15.50 -3.23
N ALA A 39 4.91 14.66 -3.00
CA ALA A 39 4.89 13.78 -1.83
C ALA A 39 5.86 12.61 -1.96
N GLY A 40 6.25 12.17 -3.17
CA GLY A 40 7.28 11.15 -3.44
C GLY A 40 7.10 9.76 -2.79
N GLU A 41 6.20 9.63 -1.84
CA GLU A 41 6.02 8.47 -0.99
C GLU A 41 5.17 7.45 -1.73
N ARG A 42 5.87 6.45 -2.22
CA ARG A 42 5.28 5.21 -2.73
C ARG A 42 4.58 4.53 -1.57
N ARG A 43 3.24 4.62 -1.53
CA ARG A 43 2.44 3.92 -0.52
C ARG A 43 2.16 2.49 -0.98
N HIS A 44 2.49 1.53 -0.14
CA HIS A 44 2.34 0.11 -0.42
C HIS A 44 1.01 -0.39 0.16
N TRP A 45 0.24 -1.13 -0.60
CA TRP A 45 -1.09 -1.63 -0.23
C TRP A 45 -1.23 -3.10 -0.55
N HIS A 46 -1.86 -3.87 0.34
CA HIS A 46 -2.38 -5.17 -0.04
C HIS A 46 -3.41 -5.01 -1.18
N ARG A 47 -3.46 -5.98 -2.10
CA ARG A 47 -4.42 -5.97 -3.22
C ARG A 47 -5.87 -5.83 -2.73
N ALA A 48 -6.25 -6.59 -1.71
CA ALA A 48 -7.59 -6.53 -1.12
C ALA A 48 -7.85 -5.21 -0.36
N CYS A 49 -6.85 -4.66 0.33
CA CYS A 49 -7.00 -3.40 1.05
C CYS A 49 -7.14 -2.22 0.10
N TRP A 50 -6.43 -2.23 -1.04
CA TRP A 50 -6.57 -1.22 -2.08
C TRP A 50 -7.97 -1.21 -2.72
N GLN A 51 -8.51 -2.40 -3.04
CA GLN A 51 -9.87 -2.52 -3.56
C GLN A 51 -10.92 -2.02 -2.58
N ALA A 52 -10.65 -2.17 -1.28
CA ALA A 52 -11.51 -1.70 -0.22
C ALA A 52 -11.16 -0.29 0.30
N ARG A 53 -10.23 0.46 -0.30
CA ARG A 53 -9.66 1.68 0.32
C ARG A 53 -10.69 2.77 0.62
N GLU A 54 -11.73 2.88 -0.20
CA GLU A 54 -12.82 3.86 -0.01
C GLU A 54 -13.62 3.57 1.27
N ARG A 55 -13.72 2.28 1.65
CA ARG A 55 -14.40 1.81 2.87
C ARG A 55 -13.44 1.45 4.01
N ARG A 56 -12.16 1.23 3.70
CA ARG A 56 -11.06 0.94 4.63
C ARG A 56 -10.06 2.07 4.57
N SER A 57 -10.28 3.07 5.40
CA SER A 57 -9.23 3.98 5.83
C SER A 57 -8.79 3.58 7.23
N PRO A 58 -7.50 3.72 7.59
CA PRO A 58 -7.09 3.57 8.97
C PRO A 58 -7.92 4.60 9.74
N THR A 59 -8.79 4.13 10.63
CA THR A 59 -9.48 5.00 11.57
C THR A 59 -8.36 5.71 12.31
N ARG A 60 -8.15 6.99 11.98
CA ARG A 60 -7.13 7.85 12.58
C ARG A 60 -7.24 7.62 14.09
N ARG A 61 -6.25 6.91 14.66
CA ARG A 61 -6.18 6.73 16.12
C ARG A 61 -5.94 8.13 16.67
N ARG A 62 -7.01 8.70 17.22
CA ARG A 62 -7.04 9.99 17.91
C ARG A 62 -6.26 9.90 19.21
#